data_AF-A0A087H218-F1
#
_entry.id   AF-A0A087H218-F1
#
_cell.length_a   1.000
_cell.length_b   1.000
_cell.length_c   1.000
_cell.angle_alpha   90.00
_cell.angle_beta   90.00
_cell.angle_gamma   90.00
#
_symmetry.space_group_name_H-M   'P 1'
#
loop_
_entity.id
_entity.type
_entity.pdbx_description
1 polymer ?
#
loop_
_entity_poly.entity_id
_entity_poly.type
_entity_poly.pdbx_seq_one_letter_code
_entity_poly.pdbx_strand_id
1 'polypeptide(L)'
;MAISHVQPLLLLLASLFFLPVLRAIRFGYCNDNNGYDFGNITRVTINAKDYDTTIFIYGTASKSLQEGTVLVVLMIGRGEPIDMRFYRLSEVAKVLPIKPGSNFVLTLTKVPFQDSLTYDEITVNLYDDNGESDHGEKIEIMCINFNPYSSITSTSLSE
;
A
#
# COMPACT_ATOMS: atom_id res chain seq x y z
N MET A 1 -37.85 -34.35 9.49
CA MET A 1 -37.27 -33.61 8.35
C MET A 1 -35.78 -33.50 8.61
N ALA A 2 -34.97 -34.33 7.94
CA ALA A 2 -33.52 -34.27 8.07
C ALA A 2 -33.02 -33.25 7.07
N ILE A 3 -32.66 -32.05 7.56
CA ILE A 3 -31.93 -31.09 6.74
C ILE A 3 -30.56 -31.72 6.51
N SER A 4 -30.27 -32.05 5.25
CA SER A 4 -28.97 -32.59 4.85
C SER A 4 -27.89 -31.55 5.17
N HIS A 5 -26.96 -31.89 6.07
CA HIS A 5 -25.81 -31.05 6.45
C HIS A 5 -24.86 -30.73 5.28
N VAL A 6 -25.08 -31.29 4.10
CA VAL A 6 -24.27 -31.08 2.89
C VAL A 6 -24.62 -29.76 2.18
N GLN A 7 -25.87 -29.29 2.31
CA GLN A 7 -26.36 -28.11 1.59
C GLN A 7 -25.75 -26.77 2.08
N PRO A 8 -25.51 -26.53 3.38
CA PRO A 8 -24.83 -25.33 3.86
C PRO A 8 -23.35 -25.26 3.45
N LEU A 9 -22.67 -26.41 3.39
CA LEU A 9 -21.24 -26.49 3.05
C LEU A 9 -21.00 -26.09 1.59
N LEU A 10 -21.85 -26.56 0.66
CA LEU A 10 -21.80 -26.21 -0.75
C LEU A 10 -22.06 -24.72 -0.99
N LEU A 11 -22.97 -24.10 -0.23
CA LEU A 11 -23.23 -22.66 -0.29
C LEU A 11 -22.03 -21.83 0.20
N LEU A 12 -21.37 -22.28 1.27
CA LEU A 12 -20.14 -21.64 1.77
C LEU A 12 -19.01 -21.73 0.75
N LEU A 13 -18.82 -22.91 0.13
CA LEU A 13 -17.86 -23.13 -0.95
C LEU A 13 -18.16 -22.26 -2.17
N ALA A 14 -19.42 -22.17 -2.59
CA ALA A 14 -19.83 -21.30 -3.69
C ALA A 14 -19.53 -19.82 -3.38
N SER A 15 -19.75 -19.37 -2.15
CA SER A 15 -19.50 -17.98 -1.75
C SER A 15 -18.02 -17.57 -1.84
N LEU A 16 -17.09 -18.51 -1.63
CA LEU A 16 -15.65 -18.27 -1.76
C LEU A 16 -15.23 -17.94 -3.21
N PHE A 17 -15.94 -18.47 -4.22
CA PHE A 17 -15.69 -18.19 -5.63
C PHE A 17 -16.26 -16.83 -6.11
N PHE A 18 -17.20 -16.24 -5.36
CA PHE A 18 -17.77 -14.92 -5.66
C PHE A 18 -17.10 -13.78 -4.88
N LEU A 19 -16.06 -14.08 -4.09
CA LEU A 19 -15.29 -13.02 -3.44
C LEU A 19 -14.58 -12.20 -4.53
N PRO A 20 -14.75 -10.86 -4.55
CA PRO A 20 -13.99 -10.02 -5.47
C PRO A 20 -12.51 -10.28 -5.24
N VAL A 21 -11.80 -10.71 -6.29
CA VAL A 21 -10.36 -10.97 -6.25
C VAL A 21 -9.67 -9.64 -5.95
N LEU A 22 -9.39 -9.39 -4.67
CA LEU A 22 -8.58 -8.27 -4.23
C LEU A 22 -7.16 -8.48 -4.75
N ARG A 23 -6.83 -7.86 -5.89
CA ARG A 23 -5.49 -7.92 -6.48
C ARG A 23 -4.53 -7.12 -5.61
N ALA A 24 -3.87 -7.81 -4.70
CA ALA A 24 -2.72 -7.27 -3.99
C ALA A 24 -1.54 -7.11 -4.95
N ILE A 25 -0.82 -6.01 -4.80
CA ILE A 25 0.37 -5.72 -5.60
C ILE A 25 1.61 -6.22 -4.88
N ARG A 26 2.57 -6.76 -5.65
CA ARG A 26 3.89 -7.10 -5.10
C ARG A 26 4.68 -5.81 -4.87
N PHE A 27 5.18 -5.64 -3.66
CA PHE A 27 6.01 -4.50 -3.29
C PHE A 27 7.31 -4.97 -2.63
N GLY A 28 8.34 -4.14 -2.70
CA GLY A 28 9.59 -4.26 -1.94
C GLY A 28 9.78 -3.06 -1.02
N TYR A 29 10.70 -3.19 -0.07
CA TYR A 29 11.18 -2.01 0.68
C TYR A 29 12.42 -1.44 -0.02
N CYS A 30 12.51 -0.11 -0.05
CA CYS A 30 13.58 0.58 -0.77
C CYS A 30 14.98 0.36 -0.16
N ASN A 31 15.05 -0.09 1.09
CA ASN A 31 16.29 -0.33 1.83
C ASN A 31 16.74 -1.80 1.72
N ASP A 32 16.97 -2.27 0.50
CA ASP A 32 17.39 -3.65 0.21
C ASP A 32 16.43 -4.72 0.76
N ASN A 33 15.14 -4.39 0.86
CA ASN A 33 14.10 -5.22 1.47
C ASN A 33 14.23 -5.46 2.98
N ASN A 34 15.03 -4.68 3.71
CA ASN A 34 15.23 -4.87 5.15
C ASN A 34 14.07 -4.33 6.01
N GLY A 35 13.18 -3.51 5.45
CA GLY A 35 12.03 -2.94 6.17
C GLY A 35 12.43 -1.79 7.11
N TYR A 36 11.45 -1.14 7.73
CA TYR A 36 11.68 0.06 8.54
C TYR A 36 11.18 -0.12 9.97
N ASP A 37 11.88 0.50 10.93
CA ASP A 37 11.52 0.42 12.35
C ASP A 37 10.14 1.01 12.69
N PHE A 38 9.56 1.83 11.80
CA PHE A 38 8.23 2.39 12.00
C PHE A 38 7.15 1.32 12.04
N GLY A 39 7.29 0.26 11.24
CA GLY A 39 6.25 -0.74 11.06
C GLY A 39 6.43 -1.57 9.79
N ASN A 40 5.54 -2.54 9.61
CA ASN A 40 5.54 -3.44 8.47
C ASN A 40 4.37 -3.17 7.54
N ILE A 41 4.64 -3.07 6.25
CA ILE A 41 3.62 -3.07 5.20
C ILE A 41 3.16 -4.51 4.98
N THR A 42 1.85 -4.68 4.97
CA THR A 42 1.19 -5.98 4.85
C THR A 42 0.53 -6.15 3.50
N ARG A 43 0.08 -5.06 2.88
CA ARG A 43 -0.61 -5.10 1.59
C ARG A 43 -0.57 -3.75 0.89
N VAL A 44 -0.43 -3.79 -0.43
CA VAL A 44 -0.66 -2.65 -1.33
C VAL A 44 -1.76 -3.03 -2.31
N THR A 45 -2.71 -2.14 -2.54
CA THR A 45 -3.73 -2.29 -3.58
C THR A 45 -3.92 -0.99 -4.34
N ILE A 46 -4.17 -1.08 -5.64
CA ILE A 46 -4.44 0.08 -6.48
C ILE A 46 -5.83 -0.06 -7.10
N ASN A 47 -6.58 1.03 -7.06
CA ASN A 47 -7.73 1.24 -7.91
C ASN A 47 -7.33 2.26 -8.99
N ALA A 48 -6.87 1.74 -10.14
CA ALA A 48 -6.36 2.55 -11.23
C ALA A 48 -7.51 3.17 -12.01
N LYS A 49 -7.42 4.48 -12.19
CA LYS A 49 -8.30 5.29 -13.01
C LYS A 49 -7.48 6.47 -13.50
N ASP A 50 -7.53 6.73 -14.80
CA ASP A 50 -6.82 7.83 -15.44
C ASP A 50 -6.97 9.14 -14.64
N TYR A 51 -5.84 9.70 -14.21
CA TYR A 51 -5.69 10.91 -13.37
C TYR A 51 -6.40 10.92 -12.00
N ASP A 52 -7.03 9.82 -11.59
CA ASP A 52 -7.83 9.71 -10.36
C ASP A 52 -7.53 8.40 -9.63
N THR A 53 -6.31 7.90 -9.79
CA THR A 53 -5.89 6.63 -9.22
C THR A 53 -5.81 6.72 -7.70
N THR A 54 -6.31 5.69 -7.03
CA THR A 54 -6.23 5.56 -5.57
C THR A 54 -5.32 4.40 -5.20
N ILE A 55 -4.31 4.68 -4.37
CA ILE A 55 -3.40 3.68 -3.82
C ILE A 55 -3.72 3.51 -2.33
N PHE A 56 -3.91 2.26 -1.90
CA PHE A 56 -4.09 1.92 -0.50
C PHE A 56 -2.89 1.13 -0.01
N ILE A 57 -2.28 1.62 1.08
CA ILE A 57 -1.16 0.98 1.74
C ILE A 57 -1.61 0.56 3.13
N TYR A 58 -1.56 -0.73 3.40
CA TYR A 58 -1.94 -1.34 4.67
C TYR A 58 -0.69 -1.76 5.42
N GLY A 59 -0.64 -1.50 6.73
CA GLY A 59 0.48 -1.90 7.55
C GLY A 59 0.14 -2.02 9.02
N THR A 60 1.12 -2.51 9.78
CA THR A 60 1.12 -2.54 11.24
C THR A 60 2.20 -1.59 11.73
N ALA A 61 1.87 -0.70 12.66
CA ALA A 61 2.81 0.24 13.22
C ALA A 61 3.50 -0.32 14.46
N SER A 62 4.82 -0.16 14.54
CA SER A 62 5.65 -0.44 15.71
C SER A 62 5.95 0.82 16.52
N LYS A 63 5.92 2.00 15.88
CA LYS A 63 6.13 3.32 16.51
C LYS A 63 4.90 4.22 16.35
N SER A 64 4.82 5.25 17.19
CA SER A 64 3.75 6.26 17.09
C SER A 64 4.10 7.29 16.02
N LEU A 65 3.13 7.75 15.26
CA LEU A 65 3.31 8.85 14.30
C LEU A 65 2.10 9.78 14.31
N GLN A 66 2.36 11.06 14.58
CA GLN A 66 1.34 12.10 14.70
C GLN A 66 1.32 13.02 13.47
N GLU A 67 2.50 13.42 13.00
CA GLU A 67 2.69 14.29 11.84
C GLU A 67 3.69 13.64 10.89
N GLY A 68 3.50 13.88 9.60
CA GLY A 68 4.35 13.28 8.58
C GLY A 68 3.94 13.71 7.19
N THR A 69 4.86 13.50 6.26
CA THR A 69 4.67 13.76 4.84
C THR A 69 4.75 12.46 4.07
N VAL A 70 3.78 12.19 3.21
CA VAL A 70 3.82 11.06 2.26
C VAL A 70 4.17 11.58 0.87
N LEU A 71 5.19 11.02 0.25
CA LEU A 71 5.60 11.31 -1.12
C LEU A 71 5.31 10.09 -2.00
N VAL A 72 4.65 10.30 -3.13
CA VAL A 72 4.50 9.32 -4.20
C VAL A 72 5.31 9.78 -5.39
N VAL A 73 6.17 8.91 -5.92
CA VAL A 73 7.04 9.15 -7.09
C VAL A 73 6.66 8.18 -8.19
N LEU A 74 6.44 8.67 -9.40
CA LEU A 74 6.09 7.86 -10.57
C LEU A 74 7.26 7.83 -11.56
N MET A 75 7.73 6.63 -11.89
CA MET A 75 8.93 6.41 -12.71
C MET A 75 8.62 5.68 -14.02
N ILE A 76 9.23 6.13 -15.12
CA ILE A 76 9.36 5.39 -16.38
C ILE A 76 10.83 5.36 -16.79
N GLY A 77 11.35 4.18 -17.07
CA GLY A 77 12.75 3.92 -17.35
C GLY A 77 13.65 4.19 -16.14
N ARG A 78 14.93 4.44 -16.42
CA ARG A 78 15.95 4.81 -15.44
C ARG A 78 16.16 6.33 -15.35
N GLY A 79 15.19 7.10 -15.82
CA GLY A 79 15.29 8.56 -15.94
C GLY A 79 14.84 9.29 -14.68
N GLU A 80 14.62 10.60 -14.84
CA GLU A 80 13.99 11.43 -13.81
C GLU A 80 12.53 11.00 -13.57
N PRO A 81 12.01 11.22 -12.36
CA PRO A 81 10.59 11.06 -12.07
C PRO A 81 9.73 11.86 -13.04
N ILE A 82 8.71 11.22 -13.60
CA ILE A 82 7.77 11.90 -14.50
C ILE A 82 6.81 12.77 -13.72
N ASP A 83 6.40 12.30 -12.53
CA ASP A 83 5.51 13.05 -11.66
C ASP A 83 5.73 12.67 -10.21
N MET A 84 5.36 13.58 -9.32
CA MET A 84 5.46 13.45 -7.88
C MET A 84 4.23 14.05 -7.21
N ARG A 85 3.79 13.43 -6.11
CA ARG A 85 2.69 13.97 -5.31
C ARG A 85 2.97 13.86 -3.83
N PHE A 86 2.84 14.99 -3.15
CA PHE A 86 2.95 15.11 -1.71
C PHE A 86 1.57 15.08 -1.06
N TYR A 87 1.50 14.44 0.10
CA TYR A 87 0.33 14.44 0.97
C TYR A 87 0.76 14.69 2.40
N ARG A 88 -0.09 15.37 3.17
CA ARG A 88 0.06 15.37 4.62
C ARG A 88 -0.48 14.07 5.17
N LEU A 89 0.16 13.52 6.20
CA LEU A 89 -0.30 12.30 6.86
C LEU A 89 -1.77 12.43 7.32
N SER A 90 -2.17 13.61 7.79
CA SER A 90 -3.55 13.91 8.21
C SER A 90 -4.60 13.85 7.10
N GLU A 91 -4.18 13.92 5.84
CA GLU A 91 -5.09 13.82 4.68
C GLU A 91 -5.32 12.37 4.26
N VAL A 92 -4.33 11.49 4.53
CA VAL A 92 -4.30 10.13 3.96
C VAL A 92 -4.44 9.02 5.00
N ALA A 93 -4.10 9.29 6.26
CA ALA A 93 -4.29 8.35 7.37
C ALA A 93 -5.72 8.44 7.91
N LYS A 94 -6.36 7.28 8.07
CA LYS A 94 -7.74 7.21 8.59
C LYS A 94 -7.87 7.66 10.06
N VAL A 95 -6.84 7.40 10.87
CA VAL A 95 -6.82 7.67 12.31
C VAL A 95 -5.45 8.22 12.68
N LEU A 96 -5.43 9.33 13.43
CA LEU A 96 -4.23 9.90 14.02
C LEU A 96 -4.36 10.09 15.54
N PRO A 97 -3.26 9.95 16.30
CA PRO A 97 -1.96 9.42 15.86
C PRO A 97 -2.06 7.94 15.43
N ILE A 98 -1.20 7.51 14.52
CA ILE A 98 -0.97 6.08 14.29
C ILE A 98 -0.29 5.57 15.56
N LYS A 99 -0.91 4.60 16.25
CA LYS A 99 -0.41 4.08 17.53
C LYS A 99 0.47 2.85 17.34
N PRO A 100 1.47 2.62 18.21
CA PRO A 100 2.19 1.35 18.26
C PRO A 100 1.23 0.17 18.42
N GLY A 101 1.50 -0.92 17.73
CA GLY A 101 0.68 -2.15 17.71
C GLY A 101 -0.63 -2.05 16.94
N SER A 102 -0.94 -0.91 16.30
CA SER A 102 -2.17 -0.73 15.54
C SER A 102 -1.99 -1.00 14.05
N ASN A 103 -3.06 -1.47 13.39
CA ASN A 103 -3.13 -1.49 11.94
C ASN A 103 -3.42 -0.08 11.42
N PHE A 104 -2.77 0.30 10.33
CA PHE A 104 -3.03 1.57 9.65
C PHE A 104 -3.32 1.36 8.16
N VAL A 105 -3.99 2.36 7.58
CA VAL A 105 -4.21 2.46 6.14
C VAL A 105 -3.89 3.88 5.70
N LEU A 106 -3.01 4.02 4.72
CA LEU A 106 -2.79 5.26 3.98
C LEU A 106 -3.59 5.17 2.67
N THR A 107 -4.49 6.14 2.46
CA THR A 107 -5.33 6.24 1.26
C THR A 107 -4.89 7.42 0.41
N LEU A 108 -4.12 7.14 -0.63
CA LEU A 108 -3.51 8.13 -1.51
C LEU A 108 -4.42 8.32 -2.72
N THR A 109 -5.26 9.35 -2.71
CA THR A 109 -6.22 9.63 -3.78
C THR A 109 -5.68 10.62 -4.80
N LYS A 110 -6.17 10.56 -6.04
CA LYS A 110 -5.77 11.46 -7.14
C LYS A 110 -4.28 11.35 -7.47
N VAL A 111 -3.70 10.16 -7.33
CA VAL A 111 -2.34 9.93 -7.83
C VAL A 111 -2.34 10.21 -9.34
N PRO A 112 -1.41 11.02 -9.89
CA PRO A 112 -1.39 11.44 -11.29
C PRO A 112 -0.90 10.31 -12.21
N PHE A 113 -1.50 9.14 -12.04
CA PHE A 113 -1.29 7.96 -12.84
C PHE A 113 -2.09 8.10 -14.13
N GLN A 114 -1.41 7.89 -15.27
CA GLN A 114 -2.01 7.94 -16.59
C GLN A 114 -2.06 6.53 -17.18
N ASP A 115 -3.25 6.05 -17.52
CA ASP A 115 -3.42 4.67 -18.00
C ASP A 115 -2.71 4.43 -19.35
N SER A 116 -2.42 5.50 -20.10
CA SER A 116 -1.67 5.45 -21.37
C SER A 116 -0.16 5.27 -21.19
N LEU A 117 0.36 5.42 -19.98
CA LEU A 117 1.78 5.31 -19.68
C LEU A 117 2.08 3.97 -19.02
N THR A 118 3.18 3.33 -19.43
CA THR A 118 3.67 2.10 -18.79
C THR A 118 4.67 2.47 -17.72
N TYR A 119 4.21 2.58 -16.47
CA TYR A 119 5.08 2.82 -15.33
C TYR A 119 5.89 1.59 -14.98
N ASP A 120 7.20 1.77 -14.79
CA ASP A 120 8.09 0.70 -14.34
C ASP A 120 7.98 0.52 -12.83
N GLU A 121 7.88 1.64 -12.11
CA GLU A 121 7.91 1.67 -10.66
C GLU A 121 7.11 2.87 -10.12
N ILE A 122 6.38 2.62 -9.03
CA ILE A 122 5.83 3.64 -8.16
C ILE A 122 6.50 3.48 -6.79
N THR A 123 7.07 4.57 -6.29
CA THR A 123 7.69 4.61 -4.97
C THR A 123 6.84 5.45 -4.03
N VAL A 124 6.64 4.96 -2.80
CA VAL A 124 5.94 5.68 -1.76
C VAL A 124 6.81 5.78 -0.52
N ASN A 125 7.16 7.02 -0.16
CA ASN A 125 7.95 7.36 1.01
C ASN A 125 7.04 8.00 2.06
N LEU A 126 7.32 7.72 3.34
CA LEU A 126 6.72 8.39 4.48
C LEU A 126 7.84 8.95 5.35
N TYR A 127 7.74 10.24 5.63
CA TYR A 127 8.67 10.97 6.46
C TYR A 127 8.01 11.35 7.78
N ASP A 128 8.74 11.23 8.89
CA ASP A 128 8.35 11.81 10.17
C ASP A 128 8.72 13.30 10.17
N ASP A 129 7.71 14.16 10.24
CA ASP A 129 7.93 15.62 10.23
C ASP A 129 8.42 16.14 11.59
N ASN A 130 8.29 15.34 12.66
CA ASN A 130 8.82 15.67 13.99
C ASN A 130 10.19 15.01 14.25
N GLY A 131 10.60 14.09 13.38
CA GLY A 131 11.91 13.46 13.44
C GLY A 131 12.97 14.38 12.84
N GLU A 132 13.83 14.96 13.67
CA GLU A 132 15.07 15.58 13.20
C GLU A 132 16.16 14.51 13.09
N SER A 133 16.72 14.33 11.90
CA SER A 133 18.01 13.64 11.78
C SER A 133 19.12 14.52 12.36
N ASP A 134 20.29 13.93 12.63
CA ASP A 134 21.49 14.66 13.08
C ASP A 134 21.93 15.78 12.12
N HIS A 135 21.36 15.83 10.91
CA HIS A 135 21.63 16.82 9.86
C HIS A 135 20.43 17.75 9.55
N GLY A 136 19.34 17.69 10.33
CA GLY A 136 18.15 18.52 10.12
C GLY A 136 17.30 18.11 8.91
N GLU A 137 17.54 16.92 8.36
CA GLU A 137 16.71 16.33 7.31
C GLU A 137 15.55 15.54 7.92
N LYS A 138 14.40 15.52 7.24
CA LYS A 138 13.25 14.71 7.66
C LYS A 138 13.64 13.23 7.62
N ILE A 139 13.30 12.49 8.68
CA ILE A 139 13.63 11.07 8.76
C ILE A 139 12.65 10.28 7.89
N GLU A 140 13.16 9.60 6.87
CA GLU A 140 12.39 8.58 6.13
C GLU A 140 12.14 7.38 7.06
N ILE A 141 10.87 7.13 7.35
CA ILE A 141 10.45 6.08 8.28
C ILE A 141 9.75 4.90 7.58
N MET A 142 9.45 5.03 6.29
CA MET A 142 8.97 3.94 5.45
C MET A 142 9.21 4.32 3.98
N CYS A 143 9.75 3.40 3.19
CA CYS A 143 9.73 3.48 1.73
C CYS A 143 9.39 2.11 1.15
N ILE A 144 8.43 2.09 0.24
CA ILE A 144 8.11 0.93 -0.57
C ILE A 144 8.12 1.29 -2.05
N ASN A 145 8.49 0.33 -2.88
CA ASN A 145 8.37 0.42 -4.33
C ASN A 145 7.58 -0.76 -4.89
N PHE A 146 6.86 -0.53 -5.98
CA PHE A 146 6.13 -1.58 -6.66
C PHE A 146 5.88 -1.25 -8.12
N ASN A 147 5.76 -2.28 -8.94
CA ASN A 147 5.23 -2.14 -10.28
C ASN A 147 3.69 -2.20 -10.21
N PRO A 148 2.97 -1.18 -10.73
CA PRO A 148 1.51 -1.10 -10.61
C PRO A 148 0.76 -2.24 -11.33
N TYR A 149 1.42 -2.93 -12.26
CA TYR A 149 0.88 -4.07 -13.00
C TYR A 149 1.26 -5.43 -12.40
N SER A 150 2.08 -5.44 -11.35
CA SER A 150 2.48 -6.70 -10.68
C SER A 150 1.39 -7.17 -9.72
N SER A 151 0.61 -8.18 -10.11
CA SER A 151 -0.39 -8.77 -9.21
C SER A 151 0.13 -10.02 -8.51
N ILE A 152 -0.17 -10.18 -7.23
CA ILE A 152 -0.12 -11.48 -6.54
C ILE A 152 -1.38 -12.24 -6.95
N THR A 153 -1.24 -13.15 -7.91
CA THR A 153 -2.25 -14.21 -8.08
C THR A 153 -2.10 -15.11 -6.86
N SER A 154 -3.15 -15.23 -6.04
CA SER A 154 -3.23 -16.33 -5.08
C SER A 154 -3.37 -17.61 -5.91
N THR A 155 -2.24 -18.19 -6.31
CA THR A 155 -2.22 -19.58 -6.74
C THR A 155 -2.62 -20.36 -5.51
N SER A 156 -3.85 -20.86 -5.48
CA SER A 156 -4.25 -21.88 -4.52
C SER A 156 -3.20 -22.98 -4.56
N LEU A 157 -2.57 -23.25 -3.41
CA LEU A 157 -1.89 -24.53 -3.22
C LEU A 157 -2.96 -25.61 -3.46
N SER A 158 -2.86 -26.29 -4.60
CA SER A 158 -3.38 -27.63 -4.79
C SER A 158 -2.18 -28.57 -4.77
N GLU A 159 -2.12 -29.34 -3.68
CA GLU A 159 -1.38 -30.59 -3.42
C GLU A 159 0.15 -30.52 -3.27
#